data_AF-A0A536PUD6-F1
#
_entry.id   AF-A0A536PUD6-F1
#
_cell.length_a   1.000
_cell.length_b   1.000
_cell.length_c   1.000
_cell.angle_alpha   90.00
_cell.angle_beta   90.00
_cell.angle_gamma   90.00
#
_symmetry.space_group_name_H-M   'P 1'
#
loop_
_entity.id
_entity.type
_entity.pdbx_description
1 polymer ?
#
loop_
_entity_poly.entity_id
_entity_poly.type
_entity_poly.pdbx_seq_one_letter_code
_entity_poly.pdbx_strand_id
1 'polypeptide(L)'
;MVTVGIDPHKHVHIAVAVRGDGRPIGTPLTVKNDALLIITLLKWIRSITDGTATWAIEDGRGFARRLADGLLLAGQEVVWVPSRLTAAHRKLHAATGAKSDPVDATVAAHAAIATPDLDRHRIDEHVRELRVLVDYRADLIKRRTMVINQLKAQLHVWLDHTPQDLTRAKNLAMVTTLTSTAQLSPHVRRALAGMTAEIAALNRQIRDLDTTIRQLVSPLAPTLLQVTGISYNSAAVLIAEIGDITRFPSSARLARYTGCAPIPVYSAGQERHRLHRGGNRRLNSVLYTTAIVQKRFSPAAQQLLAHHGPAKGTRGARRILQRHLIDVIHRAMTADQATWQHHITRHHNAA
;
A
#
# COMPACT_ATOMS: atom_id res chain seq x y z
N MET A 1 11.43 5.20 29.15
CA MET A 1 10.38 5.30 28.12
C MET A 1 9.54 4.03 28.16
N VAL A 2 8.21 4.15 28.12
CA VAL A 2 7.29 3.01 28.08
C VAL A 2 6.76 2.84 26.66
N THR A 3 6.72 1.60 26.19
CA THR A 3 6.15 1.24 24.89
C THR A 3 4.87 0.45 25.14
N VAL A 4 3.76 0.86 24.53
CA VAL A 4 2.50 0.12 24.57
C VAL A 4 2.33 -0.61 23.26
N GLY A 5 2.33 -1.94 23.29
CA GLY A 5 2.02 -2.76 22.14
C GLY A 5 0.52 -2.97 22.01
N ILE A 6 0.00 -2.86 20.79
CA ILE A 6 -1.40 -3.18 20.46
C ILE A 6 -1.45 -4.09 19.25
N ASP A 7 -2.18 -5.19 19.39
CA ASP A 7 -2.68 -5.97 18.26
C ASP A 7 -4.10 -5.49 17.90
N PRO A 8 -4.29 -4.85 16.73
CA PRO A 8 -5.57 -4.24 16.38
C PRO A 8 -6.59 -5.25 15.87
N HIS A 9 -7.74 -5.37 16.56
CA HIS A 9 -8.86 -6.18 16.10
C HIS A 9 -10.16 -5.34 15.98
N LYS A 10 -11.10 -5.79 15.12
CA LYS A 10 -12.28 -5.02 14.69
C LYS A 10 -13.22 -4.60 15.82
N HIS A 11 -13.32 -5.40 16.88
CA HIS A 11 -14.27 -5.16 17.98
C HIS A 11 -13.61 -4.75 19.30
N VAL A 12 -12.38 -5.20 19.51
CA VAL A 12 -11.66 -5.09 20.77
C VAL A 12 -10.19 -4.93 20.45
N HIS A 13 -9.48 -4.12 21.21
CA HIS A 13 -8.04 -4.00 21.19
C HIS A 13 -7.47 -4.53 22.51
N ILE A 14 -6.31 -5.16 22.45
CA ILE A 14 -5.55 -5.55 23.62
C ILE A 14 -4.27 -4.75 23.66
N ALA A 15 -4.05 -4.06 24.78
CA ALA A 15 -2.91 -3.19 25.00
C ALA A 15 -2.05 -3.76 26.15
N VAL A 16 -0.74 -3.82 25.91
CA VAL A 16 0.25 -4.23 26.92
C VAL A 16 1.35 -3.18 27.00
N ALA A 17 1.59 -2.66 28.20
CA ALA A 17 2.67 -1.72 28.46
C ALA A 17 3.96 -2.46 28.82
N VAL A 18 5.07 -2.05 28.23
CA VAL A 18 6.39 -2.67 28.39
C VAL A 18 7.42 -1.58 28.66
N ARG A 19 8.30 -1.82 29.63
CA ARG A 19 9.45 -0.94 29.93
C ARG A 19 10.53 -1.05 28.86
N GLY A 20 11.46 -0.09 28.83
CA GLY A 20 12.60 -0.10 27.90
C GLY A 20 13.51 -1.34 28.03
N ASP A 21 13.45 -2.08 29.13
CA ASP A 21 14.15 -3.35 29.35
C ASP A 21 13.40 -4.59 28.81
N GLY A 22 12.21 -4.40 28.22
CA GLY A 22 11.36 -5.47 27.71
C GLY A 22 10.47 -6.14 28.77
N ARG A 23 10.43 -5.66 30.02
CA ARG A 23 9.54 -6.25 31.04
C ARG A 23 8.14 -5.63 30.96
N PRO A 24 7.06 -6.44 30.88
CA PRO A 24 5.69 -5.93 30.99
C PRO A 24 5.46 -5.20 32.31
N ILE A 25 4.60 -4.18 32.28
CA ILE A 25 4.19 -3.40 33.45
C ILE A 25 2.68 -3.20 33.47
N GLY A 26 2.10 -3.27 34.67
CA GLY A 26 0.65 -3.21 34.85
C GLY A 26 -0.08 -4.43 34.28
N THR A 27 -1.40 -4.43 34.44
CA THR A 27 -2.27 -5.47 33.88
C THR A 27 -2.61 -5.11 32.42
N PRO A 28 -2.55 -6.06 31.48
CA PRO A 28 -3.03 -5.87 30.11
C PRO A 28 -4.46 -5.29 30.09
N LEU A 29 -4.73 -4.37 29.19
CA LEU A 29 -6.04 -3.77 29.01
C LEU A 29 -6.72 -4.32 27.76
N THR A 30 -7.92 -4.85 27.95
CA THR A 30 -8.84 -5.19 26.87
C THR A 30 -9.87 -4.07 26.74
N VAL A 31 -9.93 -3.41 25.58
CA VAL A 31 -10.79 -2.23 25.36
C VAL A 31 -11.62 -2.38 24.10
N LYS A 32 -12.90 -2.02 24.17
CA LYS A 32 -13.80 -2.04 23.02
C LYS A 32 -13.40 -1.00 21.98
N ASN A 33 -13.57 -1.33 20.70
CA ASN A 33 -13.36 -0.41 19.60
C ASN A 33 -14.58 0.52 19.41
N ASP A 34 -14.83 1.40 20.38
CA ASP A 34 -15.99 2.30 20.42
C ASP A 34 -15.57 3.79 20.54
N ALA A 35 -16.50 4.68 20.90
CA ALA A 35 -16.24 6.11 21.06
C ALA A 35 -15.34 6.44 22.27
N LEU A 36 -15.28 5.57 23.28
CA LEU A 36 -14.51 5.78 24.51
C LEU A 36 -13.10 5.17 24.44
N LEU A 37 -12.77 4.42 23.38
CA LEU A 37 -11.50 3.73 23.17
C LEU A 37 -10.27 4.56 23.60
N ILE A 38 -10.13 5.76 23.04
CA ILE A 38 -8.94 6.61 23.29
C ILE A 38 -8.89 7.09 24.73
N ILE A 39 -10.03 7.54 25.28
CA ILE A 39 -10.11 8.00 26.67
C ILE A 39 -9.73 6.87 27.64
N THR A 40 -10.22 5.66 27.39
CA THR A 40 -9.94 4.49 28.23
C THR A 40 -8.46 4.11 28.17
N LEU A 41 -7.85 4.09 26.98
CA LEU A 41 -6.42 3.83 26.80
C LEU A 41 -5.55 4.86 27.53
N LEU A 42 -5.90 6.15 27.42
CA LEU A 42 -5.15 7.24 28.06
C LEU A 42 -5.29 7.22 29.60
N LYS A 43 -6.48 6.92 30.13
CA LYS A 43 -6.67 6.74 31.57
C LYS A 43 -5.83 5.58 32.11
N TRP A 44 -5.82 4.46 31.40
CA TRP A 44 -5.03 3.29 31.78
C TRP A 44 -3.52 3.55 31.73
N ILE A 45 -2.99 4.19 30.68
CA ILE A 45 -1.54 4.43 30.63
C ILE A 45 -1.09 5.42 31.72
N ARG A 46 -1.93 6.39 32.07
CA ARG A 46 -1.69 7.34 33.19
C ARG A 46 -1.76 6.69 34.57
N SER A 47 -2.42 5.54 34.72
CA SER A 47 -2.40 4.80 35.99
C SER A 47 -1.11 3.98 36.16
N ILE A 48 -0.29 3.86 35.11
CA ILE A 48 0.95 3.06 35.08
C ILE A 48 2.19 3.96 34.98
N THR A 49 2.05 5.12 34.34
CA THR A 49 3.15 6.03 33.97
C THR A 49 2.70 7.48 34.13
N ASP A 50 3.60 8.44 33.87
CA ASP A 50 3.29 9.88 33.77
C ASP A 50 2.35 10.25 32.59
N GLY A 51 1.88 9.26 31.83
CA GLY A 51 1.00 9.43 30.69
C GLY A 51 1.73 9.53 29.35
N THR A 52 3.05 9.39 29.34
CA THR A 52 3.85 9.36 28.11
C THR A 52 4.17 7.92 27.69
N ALA A 53 3.80 7.55 26.47
CA ALA A 53 4.14 6.27 25.89
C ALA A 53 4.26 6.34 24.37
N THR A 54 5.13 5.50 23.81
CA THR A 54 5.14 5.20 22.39
C THR A 54 4.20 4.03 22.13
N TRP A 55 3.19 4.23 21.29
CA TRP A 55 2.19 3.22 20.95
C TRP A 55 2.62 2.46 19.70
N ALA A 56 3.05 1.22 19.90
CA ALA A 56 3.47 0.28 18.87
C ALA A 56 2.27 -0.53 18.37
N ILE A 57 1.79 -0.20 17.18
CA ILE A 57 0.61 -0.84 16.58
C ILE A 57 1.05 -1.68 15.40
N GLU A 58 0.65 -2.96 15.34
CA GLU A 58 0.91 -3.79 14.16
C GLU A 58 0.19 -3.21 12.92
N ASP A 59 0.92 -2.97 11.83
CA ASP A 59 0.36 -2.48 10.56
C ASP A 59 0.11 -3.60 9.56
N GLY A 60 -1.15 -4.03 9.46
CA GLY A 60 -1.64 -4.95 8.44
C GLY A 60 -2.40 -4.29 7.27
N ARG A 61 -2.45 -2.95 7.18
CA ARG A 61 -3.43 -2.16 6.39
C ARG A 61 -4.87 -2.46 6.82
N GLY A 62 -5.41 -1.69 7.79
CA GLY A 62 -6.80 -1.89 8.23
C GLY A 62 -7.22 -1.12 9.48
N PHE A 63 -7.97 -1.82 10.35
CA PHE A 63 -8.75 -1.30 11.47
C PHE A 63 -8.00 -0.47 12.52
N ALA A 64 -6.66 -0.53 12.52
CA ALA A 64 -5.81 0.25 13.40
C ALA A 64 -5.79 1.75 13.11
N ARG A 65 -6.20 2.20 11.91
CA ARG A 65 -6.02 3.61 11.52
C ARG A 65 -6.76 4.56 12.47
N ARG A 66 -8.03 4.30 12.76
CA ARG A 66 -8.84 5.12 13.69
C ARG A 66 -8.21 5.21 15.08
N LEU A 67 -7.68 4.09 15.58
CA LEU A 67 -6.97 4.02 16.85
C LEU A 67 -5.70 4.89 16.80
N ALA A 68 -4.88 4.73 15.77
CA ALA A 68 -3.65 5.50 15.60
C ALA A 68 -3.92 7.02 15.47
N ASP A 69 -4.99 7.39 14.76
CA ASP A 69 -5.40 8.78 14.60
C ASP A 69 -5.79 9.40 15.94
N GLY A 70 -6.66 8.71 16.69
CA GLY A 70 -7.13 9.20 17.97
C GLY A 70 -6.01 9.34 19.00
N LEU A 71 -5.05 8.41 19.00
CA LEU A 71 -3.86 8.50 19.83
C LEU A 71 -2.97 9.68 19.40
N LEU A 72 -2.72 9.86 18.10
CA LEU A 72 -1.91 10.97 17.61
C LEU A 72 -2.56 12.32 17.93
N LEU A 73 -3.87 12.46 17.70
CA LEU A 73 -4.64 13.67 18.01
C LEU A 73 -4.69 13.96 19.52
N ALA A 74 -4.55 12.93 20.36
CA ALA A 74 -4.38 13.07 21.81
C ALA A 74 -2.92 13.36 22.23
N GLY A 75 -2.03 13.67 21.29
CA GLY A 75 -0.64 14.02 21.56
C GLY A 75 0.27 12.83 21.87
N GLN A 76 -0.15 11.60 21.55
CA GLN A 76 0.65 10.40 21.76
C GLN A 76 1.52 10.07 20.53
N GLU A 77 2.72 9.54 20.76
CA GLU A 77 3.55 9.02 19.68
C GLU A 77 3.05 7.64 19.26
N VAL A 78 2.80 7.44 17.96
CA VAL A 78 2.36 6.15 17.42
C VAL A 78 3.36 5.69 16.37
N VAL A 79 3.79 4.43 16.47
CA VAL A 79 4.69 3.78 15.50
C VAL A 79 4.05 2.53 14.92
N TRP A 80 4.27 2.32 13.63
CA TRP A 80 3.78 1.16 12.91
C TRP A 80 4.80 0.03 12.97
N VAL A 81 4.40 -1.11 13.51
CA VAL A 81 5.20 -2.33 13.54
C VAL A 81 4.85 -3.20 12.32
N PRO A 82 5.78 -3.41 11.37
CA PRO A 82 5.51 -4.30 10.24
C PRO A 82 5.25 -5.73 10.70
N SER A 83 4.25 -6.41 10.13
CA SER A 83 3.92 -7.81 10.47
C SER A 83 5.08 -8.80 10.32
N ARG A 84 6.10 -8.46 9.51
CA ARG A 84 7.32 -9.30 9.41
C ARG A 84 8.17 -9.24 10.69
N LEU A 85 8.20 -8.10 11.37
CA LEU A 85 8.91 -7.95 12.65
C LEU A 85 8.13 -8.66 13.76
N THR A 86 6.81 -8.48 13.83
CA THR A 86 5.98 -9.22 14.80
C THR A 86 6.08 -10.73 14.57
N ALA A 87 6.08 -11.20 13.32
CA ALA A 87 6.31 -12.62 13.02
C ALA A 87 7.70 -13.14 13.46
N ALA A 88 8.75 -12.33 13.35
CA ALA A 88 10.09 -12.70 13.82
C ALA A 88 10.15 -12.78 15.35
N HIS A 89 9.61 -11.77 16.05
CA HIS A 89 9.54 -11.77 17.50
C HIS A 89 8.62 -12.86 18.04
N ARG A 90 7.50 -13.15 17.37
CA ARG A 90 6.59 -14.24 17.74
C ARG A 90 7.27 -15.60 17.77
N LYS A 91 8.26 -15.86 16.89
CA LYS A 91 9.05 -17.10 16.93
C LYS A 91 9.90 -17.24 18.18
N LEU A 92 10.40 -16.13 18.73
CA LEU A 92 11.15 -16.12 20.00
C LEU A 92 10.20 -16.43 21.17
N HIS A 93 8.98 -15.89 21.13
CA HIS A 93 7.94 -16.15 22.14
C HIS A 93 7.33 -17.54 22.02
N ALA A 94 7.26 -18.12 20.82
CA ALA A 94 6.69 -19.45 20.57
C ALA A 94 7.40 -20.59 21.31
N ALA A 95 8.66 -20.37 21.76
CA ALA A 95 9.35 -21.30 22.66
C ALA A 95 8.61 -21.52 23.99
N THR A 96 7.68 -20.63 24.36
CA THR A 96 6.85 -20.72 25.58
C THR A 96 5.49 -21.40 25.36
N GLY A 97 5.12 -21.76 24.12
CA GLY A 97 3.95 -22.60 23.81
C GLY A 97 2.56 -21.92 23.90
N ALA A 98 2.45 -20.67 24.34
CA ALA A 98 1.16 -19.99 24.48
C ALA A 98 0.86 -19.05 23.30
N LYS A 99 -0.28 -19.23 22.63
CA LYS A 99 -0.88 -18.24 21.72
C LYS A 99 -2.00 -17.52 22.47
N SER A 100 -1.80 -16.25 22.79
CA SER A 100 -2.82 -15.40 23.38
C SER A 100 -2.70 -13.97 22.84
N ASP A 101 -3.82 -13.26 22.76
CA ASP A 101 -3.85 -11.89 22.25
C ASP A 101 -2.94 -10.91 23.05
N PRO A 102 -2.76 -11.04 24.39
CA PRO A 102 -1.75 -10.27 25.12
C PRO A 102 -0.30 -10.55 24.69
N VAL A 103 -0.01 -11.78 24.25
CA VAL A 103 1.32 -12.12 23.70
C VAL A 103 1.53 -11.40 22.38
N ASP A 104 0.53 -11.32 21.51
CA ASP A 104 0.62 -10.60 20.24
C ASP A 104 0.84 -9.08 20.44
N ALA A 105 0.14 -8.47 21.40
CA ALA A 105 0.38 -7.09 21.82
C ALA A 105 1.82 -6.91 22.38
N THR A 106 2.27 -7.83 23.24
CA THR A 106 3.63 -7.81 23.81
C THR A 106 4.71 -7.93 22.72
N VAL A 107 4.47 -8.77 21.71
CA VAL A 107 5.34 -8.95 20.54
C VAL A 107 5.47 -7.62 19.76
N ALA A 108 4.38 -6.88 19.58
CA ALA A 108 4.43 -5.57 18.93
C ALA A 108 5.28 -4.55 19.72
N ALA A 109 5.11 -4.49 21.05
CA ALA A 109 5.93 -3.64 21.92
C ALA A 109 7.42 -3.99 21.83
N HIS A 110 7.76 -5.27 21.93
CA HIS A 110 9.16 -5.73 21.83
C HIS A 110 9.78 -5.43 20.48
N ALA A 111 9.04 -5.62 19.39
CA ALA A 111 9.53 -5.30 18.06
C ALA A 111 9.82 -3.79 17.88
N ALA A 112 9.00 -2.93 18.50
CA ALA A 112 9.24 -1.49 18.52
C ALA A 112 10.45 -1.10 19.38
N ILE A 113 10.60 -1.67 20.58
CA ILE A 113 11.77 -1.44 21.43
C ILE A 113 13.07 -1.86 20.72
N ALA A 114 13.06 -3.00 20.03
CA ALA A 114 14.20 -3.50 19.27
C ALA A 114 14.47 -2.72 17.97
N THR A 115 13.52 -1.89 17.52
CA THR A 115 13.59 -1.15 16.24
C THR A 115 13.24 0.33 16.46
N PRO A 116 14.18 1.16 16.92
CA PRO A 116 13.88 2.55 17.27
C PRO A 116 13.44 3.42 16.07
N ASP A 117 13.86 3.08 14.85
CA ASP A 117 13.58 3.85 13.63
C ASP A 117 12.30 3.40 12.89
N LEU A 118 11.26 2.96 13.62
CA LEU A 118 9.98 2.59 13.01
C LEU A 118 9.25 3.78 12.39
N ASP A 119 8.36 3.47 11.43
CA ASP A 119 7.56 4.50 10.77
C ASP A 119 6.55 5.11 11.73
N ARG A 120 6.68 6.41 11.98
CA ARG A 120 5.73 7.17 12.80
C ARG A 120 4.43 7.43 12.07
N HIS A 121 3.33 7.35 12.81
CA HIS A 121 2.01 7.66 12.28
C HIS A 121 1.88 9.14 11.91
N ARG A 122 1.10 9.39 10.86
CA ARG A 122 0.81 10.72 10.31
C ARG A 122 -0.61 10.74 9.75
N ILE A 123 -1.26 11.89 9.87
CA ILE A 123 -2.59 12.15 9.32
C ILE A 123 -2.44 13.15 8.18
N ASP A 124 -2.86 12.74 6.98
CA ASP A 124 -2.96 13.57 5.79
C ASP A 124 -4.28 13.19 5.11
N GLU A 125 -5.24 14.12 5.12
CA GLU A 125 -6.59 13.87 4.59
C GLU A 125 -6.62 13.69 3.08
N HIS A 126 -5.76 14.39 2.33
CA HIS A 126 -5.67 14.20 0.88
C HIS A 126 -5.11 12.82 0.53
N VAL A 127 -4.09 12.36 1.27
CA VAL A 127 -3.55 10.99 1.11
C VAL A 127 -4.59 9.93 1.46
N ARG A 128 -5.44 10.17 2.48
CA ARG A 128 -6.53 9.26 2.86
C ARG A 128 -7.60 9.17 1.80
N GLU A 129 -8.06 10.32 1.33
CA GLU A 129 -9.04 10.42 0.25
C GLU A 129 -8.55 9.69 -0.99
N LEU A 130 -7.33 9.98 -1.45
CA LEU A 130 -6.71 9.30 -2.58
C LEU A 130 -6.59 7.79 -2.36
N ARG A 131 -6.27 7.33 -1.15
CA ARG A 131 -6.16 5.90 -0.85
C ARG A 131 -7.50 5.18 -1.04
N VAL A 132 -8.60 5.75 -0.56
CA VAL A 132 -9.95 5.20 -0.75
C VAL A 132 -10.27 5.07 -2.24
N LEU A 133 -10.02 6.13 -3.02
CA LEU A 133 -10.30 6.14 -4.45
C LEU A 133 -9.44 5.13 -5.22
N VAL A 134 -8.15 5.05 -4.92
CA VAL A 134 -7.20 4.12 -5.55
C VAL A 134 -7.56 2.66 -5.22
N ASP A 135 -7.91 2.37 -3.96
CA ASP A 135 -8.32 1.04 -3.52
C ASP A 135 -9.60 0.60 -4.21
N TYR A 136 -10.62 1.46 -4.19
CA TYR A 136 -11.89 1.16 -4.82
C TYR A 136 -11.75 0.96 -6.33
N ARG A 137 -10.99 1.83 -7.00
CA ARG A 137 -10.67 1.69 -8.43
C ARG A 137 -9.99 0.35 -8.73
N ALA A 138 -9.02 -0.05 -7.92
CA ALA A 138 -8.33 -1.32 -8.10
C ALA A 138 -9.29 -2.51 -7.99
N ASP A 139 -10.27 -2.46 -7.07
CA ASP A 139 -11.27 -3.49 -6.91
C ASP A 139 -12.30 -3.52 -8.06
N LEU A 140 -12.72 -2.36 -8.58
CA LEU A 140 -13.56 -2.31 -9.78
C LEU A 140 -12.85 -2.91 -11.00
N ILE A 141 -11.54 -2.67 -11.15
CA ILE A 141 -10.74 -3.29 -12.22
C ILE A 141 -10.69 -4.81 -12.07
N LYS A 142 -10.53 -5.32 -10.85
CA LYS A 142 -10.55 -6.78 -10.59
C LYS A 142 -11.92 -7.38 -10.95
N ARG A 143 -13.01 -6.78 -10.48
CA ARG A 143 -14.39 -7.22 -10.79
C ARG A 143 -14.63 -7.20 -12.29
N ARG A 144 -14.28 -6.11 -12.97
CA ARG A 144 -14.39 -6.01 -14.44
C ARG A 144 -13.62 -7.12 -15.13
N THR A 145 -12.39 -7.39 -14.70
CA THR A 145 -11.55 -8.45 -15.29
C THR A 145 -12.17 -9.83 -15.11
N MET A 146 -12.72 -10.10 -13.92
CA MET A 146 -13.45 -11.34 -13.63
C MET A 146 -14.65 -11.52 -14.57
N VAL A 147 -15.50 -10.50 -14.69
CA VAL A 147 -16.70 -10.55 -15.56
C VAL A 147 -16.32 -10.65 -17.04
N ILE A 148 -15.28 -9.93 -17.50
CA ILE A 148 -14.74 -10.06 -18.86
C ILE A 148 -14.32 -11.52 -19.13
N ASN A 149 -13.58 -12.14 -18.22
CA ASN A 149 -13.10 -13.51 -18.41
C ASN A 149 -14.27 -14.50 -18.42
N GLN A 150 -15.25 -14.31 -17.54
CA GLN A 150 -16.47 -15.14 -17.53
C GLN A 150 -17.26 -15.00 -18.84
N LEU A 151 -17.48 -13.77 -19.31
CA LEU A 151 -18.16 -13.51 -20.57
C LEU A 151 -17.41 -14.13 -21.76
N LYS A 152 -16.09 -13.97 -21.83
CA LYS A 152 -15.26 -14.60 -22.87
C LYS A 152 -15.40 -16.12 -22.88
N ALA A 153 -15.36 -16.75 -21.71
CA ALA A 153 -15.51 -18.20 -21.61
C ALA A 153 -16.88 -18.66 -22.13
N GLN A 154 -17.96 -17.93 -21.79
CA GLN A 154 -19.29 -18.27 -22.26
C GLN A 154 -19.47 -18.01 -23.76
N LEU A 155 -18.94 -16.90 -24.30
CA LEU A 155 -18.98 -16.64 -25.74
C LEU A 155 -18.21 -17.71 -26.53
N HIS A 156 -17.11 -18.23 -25.99
CA HIS A 156 -16.39 -19.33 -26.61
C HIS A 156 -17.23 -20.61 -26.63
N VAL A 157 -17.83 -20.99 -25.50
CA VAL A 157 -18.64 -22.21 -25.38
C VAL A 157 -19.88 -22.16 -26.28
N TRP A 158 -20.60 -21.04 -26.28
CA TRP A 158 -21.90 -20.96 -26.94
C TRP A 158 -21.84 -20.50 -28.40
N LEU A 159 -20.79 -19.76 -28.79
CA LEU A 159 -20.72 -19.07 -30.09
C LEU A 159 -19.38 -19.27 -30.82
N ASP A 160 -18.48 -20.11 -30.30
CA ASP A 160 -17.11 -20.29 -30.80
C ASP A 160 -16.37 -18.96 -31.06
N HIS A 161 -16.66 -17.96 -30.22
CA HIS A 161 -16.12 -16.60 -30.39
C HIS A 161 -15.43 -16.14 -29.11
N THR A 162 -14.14 -15.80 -29.20
CA THR A 162 -13.37 -15.25 -28.07
C THR A 162 -12.86 -13.85 -28.39
N PRO A 163 -13.57 -12.78 -27.96
CA PRO A 163 -13.14 -11.41 -28.22
C PRO A 163 -11.86 -11.07 -27.44
N GLN A 164 -10.99 -10.24 -28.03
CA GLN A 164 -9.72 -9.85 -27.40
C GLN A 164 -9.91 -8.81 -26.29
N ASP A 165 -10.49 -7.64 -26.60
CA ASP A 165 -10.65 -6.52 -25.66
C ASP A 165 -12.14 -6.24 -25.43
N LEU A 166 -12.60 -6.30 -24.18
CA LEU A 166 -13.97 -5.97 -23.79
C LEU A 166 -14.03 -4.76 -22.85
N THR A 167 -12.93 -4.01 -22.74
CA THR A 167 -12.90 -2.75 -21.97
C THR A 167 -13.46 -1.57 -22.77
N ARG A 168 -13.55 -1.70 -24.10
CA ARG A 168 -14.05 -0.66 -25.01
C ARG A 168 -15.54 -0.82 -25.28
N ALA A 169 -16.27 0.31 -25.26
CA ALA A 169 -17.70 0.34 -25.55
C ALA A 169 -18.05 -0.23 -26.93
N LYS A 170 -17.23 0.04 -27.95
CA LYS A 170 -17.41 -0.51 -29.31
C LYS A 170 -17.44 -2.04 -29.30
N ASN A 171 -16.52 -2.68 -28.59
CA ASN A 171 -16.39 -4.13 -28.58
C ASN A 171 -17.53 -4.77 -27.76
N LEU A 172 -17.99 -4.09 -26.69
CA LEU A 172 -19.20 -4.51 -25.98
C LEU A 172 -20.44 -4.42 -26.87
N ALA A 173 -20.58 -3.36 -27.67
CA ALA A 173 -21.68 -3.24 -28.62
C ALA A 173 -21.68 -4.36 -29.67
N MET A 174 -20.50 -4.74 -30.17
CA MET A 174 -20.35 -5.88 -31.07
C MET A 174 -20.79 -7.19 -30.41
N VAL A 175 -20.43 -7.43 -29.15
CA VAL A 175 -20.89 -8.60 -28.38
C VAL A 175 -22.41 -8.57 -28.19
N THR A 176 -22.99 -7.41 -27.90
CA THR A 176 -24.45 -7.26 -27.80
C THR A 176 -25.14 -7.65 -29.11
N THR A 177 -24.66 -7.16 -30.26
CA THR A 177 -25.22 -7.51 -31.57
C THR A 177 -25.06 -9.00 -31.90
N LEU A 178 -23.89 -9.58 -31.59
CA LEU A 178 -23.64 -11.00 -31.79
C LEU A 178 -24.60 -11.85 -30.96
N THR A 179 -24.72 -11.53 -29.66
CA THR A 179 -25.58 -12.27 -28.74
C THR A 179 -27.08 -12.04 -28.99
N SER A 180 -27.49 -10.93 -29.63
CA SER A 180 -28.89 -10.69 -30.01
C SER A 180 -29.31 -11.43 -31.28
N THR A 181 -28.37 -11.72 -32.18
CA THR A 181 -28.65 -12.40 -33.47
C THR A 181 -28.40 -13.91 -33.43
N ALA A 182 -27.60 -14.39 -32.47
CA ALA A 182 -27.31 -15.80 -32.32
C ALA A 182 -28.53 -16.64 -31.89
N GLN A 183 -28.52 -17.92 -32.28
CA GLN A 183 -29.49 -18.93 -31.82
C GLN A 183 -29.13 -19.39 -30.40
N LEU A 184 -29.59 -18.61 -29.40
CA LEU A 184 -29.40 -18.88 -27.98
C LEU A 184 -30.75 -19.00 -27.28
N SER A 185 -30.82 -19.88 -26.28
CA SER A 185 -31.98 -19.92 -25.39
C SER A 185 -32.17 -18.57 -24.67
N PRO A 186 -33.42 -18.18 -24.32
CA PRO A 186 -33.68 -16.90 -23.68
C PRO A 186 -32.89 -16.68 -22.37
N HIS A 187 -32.66 -17.76 -21.61
CA HIS A 187 -31.93 -17.70 -20.34
C HIS A 187 -30.44 -17.42 -20.54
N VAL A 188 -29.79 -18.10 -21.49
CA VAL A 188 -28.37 -17.88 -21.81
C VAL A 188 -28.18 -16.46 -22.35
N ARG A 189 -29.03 -16.04 -23.29
CA ARG A 189 -28.99 -14.68 -23.85
C ARG A 189 -29.08 -13.60 -22.76
N ARG A 190 -29.99 -13.77 -21.81
CA ARG A 190 -30.15 -12.85 -20.67
C ARG A 190 -28.91 -12.79 -19.79
N ALA A 191 -28.29 -13.93 -19.50
CA ALA A 191 -27.07 -13.98 -18.70
C ALA A 191 -25.89 -13.24 -19.39
N LEU A 192 -25.67 -13.49 -20.69
CA LEU A 192 -24.63 -12.80 -21.47
C LEU A 192 -24.87 -11.29 -21.57
N ALA A 193 -26.12 -10.88 -21.77
CA ALA A 193 -26.51 -9.47 -21.75
C ALA A 193 -26.26 -8.82 -20.38
N GLY A 194 -26.57 -9.54 -19.28
CA GLY A 194 -26.29 -9.10 -17.91
C GLY A 194 -24.80 -8.84 -17.67
N MET A 195 -23.93 -9.80 -18.04
CA MET A 195 -22.47 -9.63 -17.94
C MET A 195 -21.97 -8.46 -18.78
N THR A 196 -22.49 -8.28 -19.99
CA THR A 196 -22.12 -7.16 -20.89
C THR A 196 -22.50 -5.81 -20.27
N ALA A 197 -23.72 -5.72 -19.71
CA ALA A 197 -24.20 -4.52 -19.03
C ALA A 197 -23.38 -4.21 -17.77
N GLU A 198 -23.01 -5.23 -16.99
CA GLU A 198 -22.15 -5.08 -15.81
C GLU A 198 -20.77 -4.53 -16.19
N ILE A 199 -20.13 -5.07 -17.24
CA ILE A 199 -18.84 -4.55 -17.73
C ILE A 199 -18.98 -3.08 -18.15
N ALA A 200 -20.06 -2.71 -18.84
CA ALA A 200 -20.31 -1.33 -19.24
C ALA A 200 -20.49 -0.39 -18.03
N ALA A 201 -21.19 -0.84 -16.99
CA ALA A 201 -21.36 -0.08 -15.74
C ALA A 201 -20.02 0.10 -15.01
N LEU A 202 -19.24 -0.97 -14.85
CA LEU A 202 -17.91 -0.92 -14.24
C LEU A 202 -16.97 0.01 -15.02
N ASN A 203 -17.02 0.01 -16.36
CA ASN A 203 -16.25 0.95 -17.19
C ASN A 203 -16.64 2.41 -16.98
N ARG A 204 -17.92 2.73 -16.71
CA ARG A 204 -18.33 4.09 -16.35
C ARG A 204 -17.76 4.47 -14.99
N GLN A 205 -18.01 3.66 -13.96
CA GLN A 205 -17.52 3.93 -12.60
C GLN A 205 -15.99 4.11 -12.54
N ILE A 206 -15.22 3.30 -13.29
CA ILE A 206 -13.76 3.46 -13.37
C ILE A 206 -13.37 4.79 -14.02
N ARG A 207 -14.07 5.24 -15.07
CA ARG A 207 -13.79 6.52 -15.73
C ARG A 207 -14.16 7.72 -14.85
N ASP A 208 -15.25 7.60 -14.10
CA ASP A 208 -15.66 8.63 -13.15
C ASP A 208 -14.58 8.78 -12.06
N LEU A 209 -14.11 7.65 -11.49
CA LEU A 209 -12.98 7.65 -10.56
C LEU A 209 -11.67 8.17 -11.17
N ASP A 210 -11.36 7.81 -12.43
CA ASP A 210 -10.18 8.34 -13.14
C ASP A 210 -10.23 9.88 -13.22
N THR A 211 -11.43 10.44 -13.41
CA THR A 211 -11.66 11.89 -13.48
C THR A 211 -11.46 12.55 -12.12
N THR A 212 -12.05 11.98 -11.06
CA THR A 212 -11.86 12.48 -9.68
C THR A 212 -10.39 12.40 -9.26
N ILE A 213 -9.73 11.27 -9.51
CA ILE A 213 -8.30 11.09 -9.21
C ILE A 213 -7.46 12.13 -9.95
N ARG A 214 -7.76 12.40 -11.23
CA ARG A 214 -7.05 13.43 -11.99
C ARG A 214 -7.19 14.81 -11.34
N GLN A 215 -8.39 15.18 -10.91
CA GLN A 215 -8.65 16.48 -10.27
C GLN A 215 -7.85 16.63 -8.98
N LEU A 216 -7.82 15.59 -8.13
CA LEU A 216 -7.08 15.62 -6.86
C LEU A 216 -5.56 15.58 -7.04
N VAL A 217 -5.06 14.78 -8.00
CA VAL A 217 -3.61 14.60 -8.20
C VAL A 217 -2.97 15.79 -8.92
N SER A 218 -3.69 16.46 -9.82
CA SER A 218 -3.13 17.57 -10.62
C SER A 218 -2.46 18.66 -9.77
N PRO A 219 -3.10 19.21 -8.70
CA PRO A 219 -2.45 20.19 -7.83
C PRO A 219 -1.41 19.57 -6.88
N LEU A 220 -1.54 18.28 -6.52
CA LEU A 220 -0.67 17.64 -5.53
C LEU A 220 0.66 17.14 -6.11
N ALA A 221 0.75 16.91 -7.43
CA ALA A 221 1.88 16.20 -8.03
C ALA A 221 2.33 16.74 -9.40
N PRO A 222 2.46 18.07 -9.60
CA PRO A 222 2.80 18.63 -10.91
C PRO A 222 4.15 18.15 -11.44
N THR A 223 5.17 18.02 -10.59
CA THR A 223 6.52 17.55 -10.96
C THR A 223 6.54 16.05 -11.22
N LEU A 224 5.88 15.27 -10.37
CA LEU A 224 5.79 13.82 -10.53
C LEU A 224 5.09 13.42 -11.84
N LEU A 225 4.10 14.20 -12.29
CA LEU A 225 3.40 13.99 -13.56
C LEU A 225 4.28 14.30 -14.79
N GLN A 226 5.39 15.03 -14.65
CA GLN A 226 6.35 15.25 -15.75
C GLN A 226 7.24 14.02 -16.01
N VAL A 227 7.27 13.05 -15.08
CA VAL A 227 8.08 11.84 -15.23
C VAL A 227 7.44 10.94 -16.28
N THR A 228 8.14 10.72 -17.40
CA THR A 228 7.67 9.85 -18.49
C THR A 228 7.25 8.48 -17.94
N GLY A 229 6.01 8.09 -18.21
CA GLY A 229 5.44 6.83 -17.74
C GLY A 229 4.77 6.87 -16.37
N ILE A 230 4.66 8.05 -15.74
CA ILE A 230 3.78 8.27 -14.60
C ILE A 230 2.49 8.93 -15.10
N SER A 231 1.38 8.22 -14.95
CA SER A 231 0.03 8.75 -15.18
C SER A 231 -0.59 9.27 -13.89
N TYR A 232 -1.70 10.01 -13.97
CA TYR A 232 -2.49 10.41 -12.78
C TYR A 232 -2.79 9.24 -11.85
N ASN A 233 -3.18 8.08 -12.39
CA ASN A 233 -3.42 6.88 -11.59
C ASN A 233 -2.16 6.32 -10.92
N SER A 234 -1.01 6.40 -11.61
CA SER A 234 0.27 5.95 -11.04
C SER A 234 0.75 6.90 -9.95
N ALA A 235 0.62 8.21 -10.17
CA ALA A 235 0.88 9.26 -9.18
C ALA A 235 -0.04 9.12 -7.96
N ALA A 236 -1.34 8.85 -8.16
CA ALA A 236 -2.28 8.58 -7.07
C ALA A 236 -1.83 7.40 -6.20
N VAL A 237 -1.41 6.28 -6.82
CA VAL A 237 -0.86 5.13 -6.09
C VAL A 237 0.42 5.51 -5.35
N LEU A 238 1.31 6.30 -5.97
CA LEU A 238 2.55 6.76 -5.32
C LEU A 238 2.24 7.59 -4.07
N ILE A 239 1.40 8.61 -4.17
CA ILE A 239 0.97 9.46 -3.06
C ILE A 239 0.24 8.63 -1.99
N ALA A 240 -0.71 7.78 -2.39
CA ALA A 240 -1.49 6.97 -1.47
C ALA A 240 -0.64 5.93 -0.71
N GLU A 241 0.44 5.40 -1.29
CA GLU A 241 1.26 4.37 -0.65
C GLU A 241 2.47 4.93 0.09
N ILE A 242 3.02 6.07 -0.36
CA ILE A 242 4.17 6.74 0.26
C ILE A 242 3.67 7.68 1.36
N GLY A 243 2.65 8.50 1.07
CA GLY A 243 2.19 9.59 1.92
C GLY A 243 3.25 10.69 2.01
N ASP A 244 3.48 11.18 3.22
CA ASP A 244 4.52 12.15 3.54
C ASP A 244 5.92 11.64 3.14
N ILE A 245 6.54 12.26 2.13
CA ILE A 245 7.85 11.88 1.58
C ILE A 245 8.98 12.03 2.61
N THR A 246 8.80 12.89 3.63
CA THR A 246 9.83 13.14 4.66
C THR A 246 10.11 11.93 5.55
N ARG A 247 9.18 10.94 5.60
CA ARG A 247 9.45 9.64 6.24
C ARG A 247 10.57 8.86 5.56
N PHE A 248 10.89 9.21 4.31
CA PHE A 248 12.00 8.68 3.54
C PHE A 248 13.05 9.78 3.33
N PRO A 249 13.95 10.02 4.31
CA PRO A 249 14.97 11.07 4.18
C PRO A 249 15.96 10.83 3.03
N SER A 250 16.01 9.62 2.48
CA SER A 250 16.77 9.31 1.28
C SER A 250 15.98 8.41 0.33
N SER A 251 16.25 8.56 -0.97
CA SER A 251 15.72 7.70 -2.01
C SER A 251 16.09 6.22 -1.78
N ALA A 252 17.23 5.94 -1.13
CA ALA A 252 17.64 4.59 -0.75
C ALA A 252 16.67 3.94 0.25
N ARG A 253 16.14 4.68 1.23
CA ARG A 253 15.11 4.17 2.16
C ARG A 253 13.81 3.88 1.41
N LEU A 254 13.40 4.76 0.48
CA LEU A 254 12.25 4.51 -0.37
C LEU A 254 12.46 3.28 -1.29
N ALA A 255 13.67 3.09 -1.84
CA ALA A 255 14.01 1.92 -2.65
C ALA A 255 13.88 0.60 -1.86
N ARG A 256 14.25 0.60 -0.58
CA ARG A 256 14.04 -0.56 0.30
C ARG A 256 12.57 -0.82 0.55
N TYR A 257 11.79 0.23 0.83
CA TYR A 257 10.35 0.13 1.07
C TYR A 257 9.59 -0.43 -0.15
N THR A 258 9.93 0.01 -1.36
CA THR A 258 9.34 -0.49 -2.61
C THR A 258 9.83 -1.89 -3.01
N GLY A 259 10.89 -2.40 -2.38
CA GLY A 259 11.54 -3.66 -2.75
C GLY A 259 12.36 -3.59 -4.05
N CYS A 260 12.72 -2.38 -4.49
CA CYS A 260 13.60 -2.15 -5.64
C CYS A 260 15.09 -2.16 -5.27
N ALA A 261 15.44 -1.89 -4.01
CA ALA A 261 16.81 -2.01 -3.54
C ALA A 261 17.26 -3.48 -3.56
N PRO A 262 18.43 -3.80 -4.16
CA PRO A 262 18.98 -5.14 -4.07
C PRO A 262 19.39 -5.44 -2.62
N ILE A 263 19.32 -6.72 -2.23
CA ILE A 263 19.80 -7.17 -0.91
C ILE A 263 21.22 -7.69 -1.08
N PRO A 264 22.22 -7.13 -0.36
CA PRO A 264 23.57 -7.67 -0.39
C PRO A 264 23.59 -9.06 0.26
N VAL A 265 24.36 -9.96 -0.34
CA VAL A 265 24.62 -11.33 0.11
C VAL A 265 26.12 -11.50 0.06
N TYR A 266 26.72 -11.74 1.21
CA TYR A 266 28.15 -11.97 1.34
C TYR A 266 28.40 -13.47 1.51
N SER A 267 29.26 -14.05 0.66
CA SER A 267 29.76 -15.41 0.83
C SER A 267 31.25 -15.42 0.52
N ALA A 268 32.09 -15.80 1.49
CA ALA A 268 33.54 -15.99 1.32
C ALA A 268 34.22 -14.87 0.49
N GLY A 269 34.03 -13.61 0.88
CA GLY A 269 34.66 -12.45 0.23
C GLY A 269 34.02 -11.98 -1.10
N GLN A 270 33.00 -12.66 -1.61
CA GLN A 270 32.28 -12.25 -2.80
C GLN A 270 30.96 -11.55 -2.43
N GLU A 271 30.82 -10.28 -2.84
CA GLU A 271 29.56 -9.55 -2.72
C GLU A 271 28.66 -9.91 -3.91
N ARG A 272 27.50 -10.48 -3.61
CA ARG A 272 26.43 -10.71 -4.58
C ARG A 272 25.17 -9.98 -4.15
N HIS A 273 24.30 -9.72 -5.10
CA HIS A 273 23.06 -9.00 -4.85
C HIS A 273 21.87 -9.88 -5.24
N ARG A 274 20.94 -10.09 -4.30
CA ARG A 274 19.69 -10.82 -4.55
C ARG A 274 18.48 -9.91 -4.61
N LEU A 275 17.42 -10.41 -5.25
CA LEU A 275 16.14 -9.72 -5.35
C LEU A 275 15.45 -9.60 -3.98
N HIS A 276 14.97 -8.40 -3.67
CA HIS A 276 14.11 -8.18 -2.52
C HIS A 276 12.67 -8.66 -2.80
N ARG A 277 12.35 -9.87 -2.31
CA ARG A 277 10.99 -10.43 -2.36
C ARG A 277 10.03 -9.85 -1.30
N GLY A 278 10.50 -8.92 -0.47
CA GLY A 278 9.63 -8.06 0.35
C GLY A 278 9.28 -6.72 -0.32
N GLY A 279 8.68 -5.81 0.45
CA GLY A 279 8.38 -4.44 0.03
C GLY A 279 6.95 -4.25 -0.48
N ASN A 280 6.61 -2.99 -0.79
CA ASN A 280 5.30 -2.56 -1.25
C ASN A 280 5.09 -2.94 -2.73
N ARG A 281 4.24 -3.93 -2.96
CA ARG A 281 4.02 -4.52 -4.30
C ARG A 281 3.29 -3.61 -5.27
N ARG A 282 2.44 -2.70 -4.77
CA ARG A 282 1.75 -1.72 -5.59
C ARG A 282 2.73 -0.68 -6.14
N LEU A 283 3.58 -0.15 -5.28
CA LEU A 283 4.68 0.74 -5.69
C LEU A 283 5.62 0.06 -6.69
N ASN A 284 5.99 -1.21 -6.44
CA ASN A 284 6.83 -1.97 -7.37
C ASN A 284 6.16 -2.18 -8.75
N SER A 285 4.84 -2.39 -8.78
CA SER A 285 4.05 -2.50 -10.01
C SER A 285 4.02 -1.19 -10.80
N VAL A 286 3.89 -0.05 -10.10
CA VAL A 286 3.99 1.28 -10.74
C VAL A 286 5.36 1.45 -11.38
N LEU A 287 6.45 1.20 -10.64
CA LEU A 287 7.82 1.31 -11.16
C LEU A 287 8.08 0.38 -12.34
N TYR A 288 7.49 -0.83 -12.32
CA TYR A 288 7.50 -1.73 -13.46
C TYR A 288 6.85 -1.11 -14.68
N THR A 289 5.61 -0.65 -14.54
CA THR A 289 4.84 -0.07 -15.64
C THR A 289 5.55 1.16 -16.21
N THR A 290 6.02 2.06 -15.35
CA THR A 290 6.80 3.25 -15.75
C THR A 290 8.08 2.85 -16.50
N ALA A 291 8.83 1.85 -16.03
CA ALA A 291 10.03 1.37 -16.73
C ALA A 291 9.71 0.78 -18.12
N ILE A 292 8.58 0.08 -18.28
CA ILE A 292 8.15 -0.45 -19.59
C ILE A 292 7.79 0.69 -20.55
N VAL A 293 7.12 1.74 -20.05
CA VAL A 293 6.81 2.94 -20.86
C VAL A 293 8.09 3.67 -21.23
N GLN A 294 9.00 3.94 -20.28
CA GLN A 294 10.26 4.63 -20.56
C GLN A 294 11.16 3.87 -21.53
N LYS A 295 11.19 2.54 -21.49
CA LYS A 295 11.90 1.73 -22.49
C LYS A 295 11.48 2.09 -23.93
N ARG A 296 10.22 2.49 -24.15
CA ARG A 296 9.70 2.84 -25.47
C ARG A 296 9.85 4.32 -25.81
N PHE A 297 9.72 5.20 -24.83
CA PHE A 297 9.52 6.64 -25.06
C PHE A 297 10.58 7.56 -24.43
N SER A 298 11.57 7.03 -23.70
CA SER A 298 12.62 7.83 -23.07
C SER A 298 14.01 7.43 -23.61
N PRO A 299 14.69 8.32 -24.36
CA PRO A 299 16.04 8.06 -24.87
C PRO A 299 17.05 7.75 -23.77
N ALA A 300 17.01 8.48 -22.65
CA ALA A 300 17.90 8.23 -21.51
C ALA A 300 17.71 6.84 -20.90
N ALA A 301 16.46 6.38 -20.77
CA ALA A 301 16.17 5.03 -20.29
C ALA A 301 16.64 3.96 -21.29
N GLN A 302 16.49 4.20 -22.60
CA GLN A 302 16.98 3.30 -23.65
C GLN A 302 18.50 3.16 -23.61
N GLN A 303 19.23 4.27 -23.45
CA GLN A 303 20.68 4.28 -23.29
C GLN A 303 21.12 3.50 -22.05
N LEU A 304 20.49 3.73 -20.90
CA LEU A 304 20.78 2.98 -19.66
C LEU A 304 20.55 1.48 -19.83
N LEU A 305 19.43 1.10 -20.49
CA LEU A 305 19.11 -0.29 -20.75
C LEU A 305 20.11 -0.95 -21.72
N ALA A 306 20.54 -0.24 -22.76
CA ALA A 306 21.55 -0.71 -23.71
C ALA A 306 22.92 -0.87 -23.05
N HIS A 307 23.32 0.08 -22.20
CA HIS A 307 24.60 0.04 -21.49
C HIS A 307 24.69 -1.16 -20.52
N HIS A 308 23.64 -1.43 -19.73
CA HIS A 308 23.67 -2.53 -18.76
C HIS A 308 23.18 -3.88 -19.30
N GLY A 309 22.56 -3.89 -20.48
CA GLY A 309 22.01 -5.09 -21.12
C GLY A 309 23.02 -6.23 -21.27
N PRO A 310 24.20 -6.02 -21.86
CA PRO A 310 25.21 -7.06 -22.08
C PRO A 310 25.68 -7.73 -20.77
N ALA A 311 25.92 -6.94 -19.72
CA ALA A 311 26.49 -7.45 -18.47
C ALA A 311 25.44 -8.03 -17.50
N LYS A 312 24.20 -7.52 -17.51
CA LYS A 312 23.18 -7.86 -16.49
C LYS A 312 21.93 -8.54 -17.07
N GLY A 313 21.84 -8.65 -18.40
CA GLY A 313 20.66 -9.11 -19.13
C GLY A 313 19.47 -8.16 -19.01
N THR A 314 18.42 -8.41 -19.80
CA THR A 314 17.22 -7.56 -19.88
C THR A 314 16.55 -7.33 -18.52
N ARG A 315 16.48 -8.37 -17.67
CA ARG A 315 15.88 -8.26 -16.33
C ARG A 315 16.74 -7.45 -15.37
N GLY A 316 18.06 -7.57 -15.44
CA GLY A 316 18.98 -6.82 -14.60
C GLY A 316 19.01 -5.35 -14.97
N ALA A 317 19.15 -5.04 -16.26
CA ALA A 317 19.10 -3.66 -16.77
C ALA A 317 17.79 -2.94 -16.39
N ARG A 318 16.64 -3.63 -16.53
CA ARG A 318 15.34 -3.07 -16.09
C ARG A 318 15.29 -2.78 -14.58
N ARG A 319 15.90 -3.62 -13.74
CA ARG A 319 15.94 -3.38 -12.29
C ARG A 319 16.80 -2.15 -11.96
N ILE A 320 17.88 -1.93 -12.69
CA ILE A 320 18.70 -0.71 -12.57
C ILE A 320 17.85 0.51 -12.94
N LEU A 321 17.09 0.44 -14.05
CA LEU A 321 16.15 1.51 -14.42
C LEU A 321 15.11 1.76 -13.33
N GLN A 322 14.51 0.72 -12.75
CA GLN A 322 13.57 0.87 -11.62
C GLN A 322 14.22 1.51 -10.40
N ARG A 323 15.47 1.16 -10.09
CA ARG A 323 16.21 1.79 -8.99
C ARG A 323 16.46 3.27 -9.27
N HIS A 324 16.83 3.63 -10.49
CA HIS A 324 17.00 5.02 -10.91
C HIS A 324 15.67 5.80 -10.85
N LEU A 325 14.56 5.18 -11.27
CA LEU A 325 13.22 5.77 -11.17
C LEU A 325 12.84 6.15 -9.74
N ILE A 326 13.28 5.40 -8.73
CA ILE A 326 13.06 5.77 -7.32
C ILE A 326 13.72 7.12 -6.99
N ASP A 327 14.93 7.39 -7.50
CA ASP A 327 15.61 8.66 -7.25
C ASP A 327 14.86 9.83 -7.89
N VAL A 328 14.35 9.62 -9.11
CA VAL A 328 13.53 10.60 -9.82
C VAL A 328 12.21 10.87 -9.08
N ILE A 329 11.50 9.81 -8.69
CA ILE A 329 10.23 9.90 -7.96
C ILE A 329 10.42 10.55 -6.60
N HIS A 330 11.47 10.18 -5.86
CA HIS A 330 11.77 10.77 -4.55
C HIS A 330 11.96 12.28 -4.67
N ARG A 331 12.81 12.73 -5.60
CA ARG A 331 13.02 14.17 -5.87
C ARG A 331 11.73 14.88 -6.30
N ALA A 332 10.98 14.29 -7.22
CA ALA A 332 9.74 14.88 -7.73
C ALA A 332 8.69 15.04 -6.61
N MET A 333 8.49 14.00 -5.79
CA MET A 333 7.58 14.07 -4.65
C MET A 333 8.06 15.03 -3.56
N THR A 334 9.38 15.16 -3.34
CA THR A 334 9.93 16.18 -2.43
C THR A 334 9.64 17.59 -2.93
N ALA A 335 9.81 17.85 -4.23
CA ALA A 335 9.48 19.14 -4.83
C ALA A 335 7.97 19.44 -4.75
N ASP A 336 7.14 18.46 -5.10
CA ASP A 336 5.68 18.62 -5.05
C ASP A 336 5.19 18.86 -3.62
N GLN A 337 5.64 18.06 -2.65
CA GLN A 337 5.23 18.22 -1.25
C GLN A 337 5.67 19.55 -0.63
N ALA A 338 6.77 20.14 -1.09
CA ALA A 338 7.19 21.47 -0.63
C ALA A 338 6.19 22.58 -1.00
N THR A 339 5.32 22.32 -1.98
CA THR A 339 4.28 23.25 -2.44
C THR A 339 2.87 22.94 -1.90
N TRP A 340 2.72 21.85 -1.14
CA TRP A 340 1.43 21.48 -0.56
C TRP A 340 0.95 22.54 0.42
N GLN A 341 -0.30 22.99 0.23
CA GLN A 341 -0.94 24.00 1.07
C GLN A 341 -1.78 23.39 2.21
N HIS A 342 -1.84 22.06 2.31
CA HIS A 342 -2.57 21.36 3.36
C HIS A 342 -1.66 20.88 4.49
N HIS A 343 -2.23 20.72 5.68
CA HIS A 343 -1.49 20.29 6.86
C HIS A 343 -1.35 18.76 6.93
N ILE A 344 -0.19 18.30 7.39
CA ILE A 344 0.06 16.91 7.77
C ILE A 344 0.26 16.87 9.28
N THR A 345 -0.67 16.25 10.01
CA THR A 345 -0.55 16.09 11.46
C THR A 345 0.56 15.09 11.76
N ARG A 346 1.52 15.53 12.57
CA ARG A 346 2.66 14.74 13.04
C ARG A 346 2.73 14.81 14.56
N HIS A 347 3.37 13.82 15.16
CA HIS A 347 3.71 13.90 16.57
C HIS A 347 4.79 14.96 16.74
N HIS A 348 4.56 15.94 17.61
CA HIS A 348 5.55 16.91 18.02
C HIS A 348 6.01 16.51 19.42
N ASN A 349 7.31 16.30 19.60
CA ASN A 349 7.83 16.15 20.95
C ASN A 349 7.56 17.48 21.68
N ALA A 350 7.02 17.42 22.89
CA ALA A 350 7.00 18.59 23.75
C ALA A 350 8.45 19.09 23.86
N ALA A 351 8.67 20.36 23.48
CA ALA A 351 9.97 21.00 23.45
C ALA A 351 10.55 21.16 24.86
#